data_AF-A0A521ZN66-F1
#
_entry.id   AF-A0A521ZN66-F1
#
_cell.length_a   1.000
_cell.length_b   1.000
_cell.length_c   1.000
_cell.angle_alpha   90.00
_cell.angle_beta   90.00
_cell.angle_gamma   90.00
#
_symmetry.space_group_name_H-M   'P 1'
#
loop_
_entity.id
_entity.type
_entity.pdbx_description
1 polymer ?
#
loop_
_entity_poly.entity_id
_entity_poly.type
_entity_poly.pdbx_seq_one_letter_code
_entity_poly.pdbx_strand_id
1 'polypeptide(L)'
;MKFILSSRAFAWLVLAAGLTSTVAAPLQRVPNTSLVMPTNPPSYGFMGSNVFGGMIFTNPVTMATPPGETNRLFILEKRGRIVVITNFASPSRTIFMDITGRVTGSETSVGSEEGLLGLAFHPGYATNGYFFVWYTGND
;
A
#
# COMPACT_ATOMS: atom_id res chain seq x y z
N MET A 1 -27.00 -29.50 83.78
CA MET A 1 -26.83 -28.08 84.17
C MET A 1 -25.51 -27.58 83.60
N LYS A 2 -25.56 -26.66 82.61
CA LYS A 2 -24.57 -25.63 82.19
C LYS A 2 -23.06 -26.00 82.15
N PHE A 3 -22.43 -26.11 80.95
CA PHE A 3 -21.64 -25.07 80.22
C PHE A 3 -20.11 -25.25 80.46
N ILE A 4 -19.11 -25.00 79.59
CA ILE A 4 -18.87 -24.11 78.42
C ILE A 4 -17.70 -24.71 77.60
N LEU A 5 -17.72 -24.60 76.27
CA LEU A 5 -16.52 -24.77 75.41
C LEU A 5 -15.64 -23.51 75.46
N SER A 6 -14.32 -23.68 75.61
CA SER A 6 -13.34 -22.60 75.44
C SER A 6 -12.48 -22.86 74.20
N SER A 7 -12.77 -22.10 73.15
CA SER A 7 -11.96 -22.01 71.93
C SER A 7 -10.81 -21.02 72.18
N ARG A 8 -9.57 -21.43 71.88
CA ARG A 8 -8.42 -20.53 71.86
C ARG A 8 -8.04 -20.28 70.40
N ALA A 9 -8.32 -19.07 69.93
CA ALA A 9 -7.94 -18.61 68.58
C ALA A 9 -6.43 -18.35 68.52
N PHE A 10 -5.78 -18.89 67.48
CA PHE A 10 -4.36 -18.70 67.19
C PHE A 10 -4.25 -17.61 66.11
N ALA A 11 -3.69 -16.45 66.46
CA ALA A 11 -3.50 -15.36 65.51
C ALA A 11 -2.14 -15.49 64.81
N TRP A 12 -2.16 -15.72 63.49
CA TRP A 12 -0.97 -15.68 62.65
C TRP A 12 -0.79 -14.25 62.11
N LEU A 13 0.28 -13.59 62.50
CA LEU A 13 0.69 -12.31 61.93
C LEU A 13 1.45 -12.59 60.63
N VAL A 14 0.84 -12.30 59.48
CA VAL A 14 1.53 -12.34 58.18
C VAL A 14 1.98 -10.93 57.85
N LEU A 15 3.30 -10.69 57.87
CA LEU A 15 3.90 -9.43 57.42
C LEU A 15 4.08 -9.49 55.89
N ALA A 16 3.15 -8.90 55.14
CA ALA A 16 3.27 -8.78 53.70
C ALA A 16 4.10 -7.53 53.35
N ALA A 17 5.37 -7.72 52.99
CA ALA A 17 6.16 -6.66 52.35
C ALA A 17 5.72 -6.51 50.89
N GLY A 18 4.85 -5.54 50.62
CA GLY A 18 4.43 -5.20 49.27
C GLY A 18 5.55 -4.48 48.50
N LEU A 19 6.27 -5.21 47.65
CA LEU A 19 7.06 -4.60 46.59
C LEU A 19 6.11 -4.18 45.47
N THR A 20 5.80 -2.89 45.38
CA THR A 20 5.08 -2.34 44.23
C THR A 20 6.06 -2.11 43.10
N SER A 21 6.01 -2.93 42.04
CA SER A 21 6.70 -2.62 40.78
C SER A 21 5.96 -1.49 40.08
N THR A 22 6.61 -0.34 39.90
CA THR A 22 6.09 0.72 39.03
C THR A 22 6.28 0.29 37.57
N VAL A 23 5.22 -0.21 36.95
CA VAL A 23 5.17 -0.35 35.49
C VAL A 23 5.17 1.06 34.87
N ALA A 24 6.10 1.33 33.97
CA ALA A 24 6.13 2.58 33.23
C ALA A 24 4.80 2.76 32.50
N ALA A 25 4.17 3.93 32.64
CA ALA A 25 2.90 4.22 32.01
C ALA A 25 3.02 4.07 30.48
N PRO A 26 2.01 3.53 29.80
CA PRO A 26 2.02 3.43 28.34
C PRO A 26 2.19 4.83 27.74
N LEU A 27 2.97 4.92 26.65
CA LEU A 27 3.19 6.18 25.95
C LEU A 27 1.84 6.75 25.48
N GLN A 28 1.48 7.91 26.01
CA GLN A 28 0.27 8.62 25.60
C GLN A 28 0.55 9.38 24.30
N ARG A 29 -0.22 9.09 23.24
CA ARG A 29 -0.18 9.87 22.01
C ARG A 29 -0.71 11.29 22.30
N VAL A 30 0.16 12.29 22.22
CA VAL A 30 -0.21 13.71 22.35
C VAL A 30 -0.47 14.27 20.94
N PRO A 31 -1.67 14.82 20.65
CA PRO A 31 -1.93 15.45 19.36
C PRO A 31 -1.14 16.75 19.25
N ASN A 32 -0.57 17.01 18.06
CA ASN A 32 0.00 18.31 17.76
C ASN A 32 -1.13 19.27 17.33
N THR A 33 -1.57 20.12 18.26
CA THR A 33 -2.63 21.11 18.01
C THR A 33 -2.11 22.39 17.34
N SER A 34 -0.79 22.55 17.22
CA SER A 34 -0.15 23.67 16.53
C SER A 34 0.09 23.43 15.04
N LEU A 35 0.05 22.17 14.59
CA LEU A 35 0.23 21.84 13.18
C LEU A 35 -1.07 22.10 12.41
N VAL A 36 -1.13 23.24 11.71
CA VAL A 36 -2.20 23.55 10.75
C VAL A 36 -1.67 23.25 9.36
N MET A 37 -2.15 22.17 8.73
CA MET A 37 -1.87 21.93 7.32
C MET A 37 -2.64 22.96 6.47
N PRO A 38 -2.01 23.61 5.49
CA PRO A 38 -2.72 24.53 4.62
C PRO A 38 -3.80 23.76 3.85
N THR A 39 -5.00 24.36 3.75
CA THR A 39 -6.15 23.76 3.05
C THR A 39 -5.95 23.64 1.55
N ASN A 40 -5.01 24.40 1.00
CA ASN A 40 -4.59 24.32 -0.38
C ASN A 40 -3.08 24.06 -0.43
N PRO A 41 -2.62 23.09 -1.23
CA PRO A 41 -1.19 22.84 -1.36
C PRO A 41 -0.48 24.08 -1.93
N PRO A 42 0.68 24.48 -1.39
CA PRO A 42 1.49 25.54 -1.97
C PRO A 42 1.90 25.17 -3.40
N SER A 43 1.70 26.10 -4.35
CA SER A 43 2.08 25.91 -5.75
C SER A 43 3.53 26.34 -5.95
N TYR A 44 4.38 25.41 -6.38
CA TYR A 44 5.81 25.63 -6.62
C TYR A 44 6.12 25.90 -8.11
N GLY A 45 5.17 26.48 -8.85
CA GLY A 45 5.35 26.83 -10.26
C GLY A 45 5.09 25.70 -11.26
N PHE A 46 4.72 24.51 -10.80
CA PHE A 46 4.27 23.39 -11.64
C PHE A 46 2.83 23.03 -11.29
N MET A 47 2.03 22.75 -12.32
CA MET A 47 0.68 22.22 -12.15
C MET A 47 0.50 21.00 -13.06
N GLY A 48 -0.19 19.98 -12.54
CA GLY A 48 -0.62 18.86 -13.36
C GLY A 48 -1.74 19.29 -14.31
N SER A 49 -1.69 18.82 -15.54
CA SER A 49 -2.81 18.89 -16.49
C SER A 49 -3.21 17.47 -16.88
N ASN A 50 -4.51 17.27 -17.13
CA ASN A 50 -4.98 16.00 -17.65
C ASN A 50 -4.59 15.89 -19.14
N VAL A 51 -3.65 15.01 -19.45
CA VAL A 51 -3.11 14.79 -20.80
C VAL A 51 -3.88 13.74 -21.61
N PHE A 52 -4.74 12.95 -20.97
CA PHE A 52 -5.47 11.84 -21.62
C PHE A 52 -6.99 12.08 -21.67
N GLY A 53 -7.44 13.28 -21.33
CA GLY A 53 -8.85 13.66 -21.40
C GLY A 53 -9.75 12.74 -20.58
N GLY A 54 -10.78 12.16 -21.21
CA GLY A 54 -11.75 11.26 -20.57
C GLY A 54 -11.33 9.78 -20.54
N MET A 55 -10.06 9.46 -20.81
CA MET A 55 -9.62 8.07 -20.82
C MET A 55 -9.66 7.45 -19.42
N ILE A 56 -10.16 6.22 -19.33
CA ILE A 56 -10.31 5.48 -18.08
C ILE A 56 -9.28 4.36 -18.02
N PHE A 57 -8.61 4.26 -16.88
CA PHE A 57 -7.68 3.19 -16.53
C PHE A 57 -8.21 2.44 -15.30
N THR A 58 -8.07 1.12 -15.31
CA THR A 58 -8.57 0.27 -14.22
C THR A 58 -7.43 -0.06 -13.27
N ASN A 59 -7.41 0.59 -12.10
CA ASN A 59 -6.36 0.44 -11.08
C ASN A 59 -4.93 0.43 -11.67
N PRO A 60 -4.51 1.56 -12.28
CA PRO A 60 -3.16 1.68 -12.83
C PRO A 60 -2.13 1.63 -11.68
N VAL A 61 -1.12 0.78 -11.83
CA VAL A 61 -0.09 0.57 -10.80
C VAL A 61 1.27 1.16 -11.17
N THR A 62 1.60 1.18 -12.46
CA THR A 62 2.88 1.68 -12.94
C THR A 62 2.78 2.12 -14.40
N MET A 63 3.74 2.95 -14.81
CA MET A 63 3.89 3.41 -16.17
C MET A 63 5.36 3.31 -16.56
N ALA A 64 5.64 2.88 -17.78
CA ALA A 64 7.00 2.76 -18.30
C ALA A 64 7.04 3.03 -19.80
N THR A 65 8.21 3.43 -20.28
CA THR A 65 8.48 3.65 -21.69
C THR A 65 9.85 3.05 -22.02
N PRO A 66 10.02 2.37 -23.17
CA PRO A 66 11.33 1.86 -23.56
C PRO A 66 12.38 2.96 -23.71
N PRO A 67 13.68 2.65 -23.55
CA PRO A 67 14.74 3.61 -23.82
C PRO A 67 14.63 4.19 -25.24
N GLY A 68 14.66 5.52 -25.36
CA GLY A 68 14.56 6.25 -26.63
C GLY A 68 13.15 6.40 -27.22
N GLU A 69 12.11 5.83 -26.60
CA GLU A 69 10.73 6.04 -27.00
C GLU A 69 10.21 7.38 -26.44
N THR A 70 9.55 8.18 -27.29
CA THR A 70 9.11 9.55 -26.96
C THR A 70 7.63 9.78 -27.21
N ASN A 71 6.93 8.83 -27.85
CA ASN A 71 5.56 9.02 -28.30
C ASN A 71 4.57 7.98 -27.74
N ARG A 72 5.08 6.95 -27.05
CA ARG A 72 4.26 5.91 -26.42
C ARG A 72 4.50 5.80 -24.92
N LEU A 73 3.43 5.49 -24.20
CA LEU A 73 3.44 5.21 -22.76
C LEU A 73 2.76 3.88 -22.49
N PHE A 74 3.44 2.99 -21.77
CA PHE A 74 2.87 1.72 -21.34
C PHE A 74 2.40 1.86 -19.91
N ILE A 75 1.17 1.45 -19.64
CA ILE A 75 0.47 1.59 -18.38
C ILE A 75 0.03 0.19 -17.95
N LEU A 76 0.36 -0.18 -16.72
CA LEU A 76 -0.01 -1.47 -16.14
C LEU A 76 -1.30 -1.30 -15.36
N GLU A 77 -2.33 -2.04 -15.75
CA GLU A 77 -3.55 -2.24 -14.98
C GLU A 77 -3.38 -3.49 -14.10
N LYS A 78 -3.66 -3.34 -12.81
CA LYS A 78 -3.35 -4.31 -11.75
C LYS A 78 -3.78 -5.75 -12.04
N ARG A 79 -4.87 -5.97 -12.78
CA ARG A 79 -5.35 -7.32 -13.11
C ARG A 79 -4.46 -8.10 -14.07
N GLY A 80 -3.46 -7.47 -14.67
CA GLY A 80 -2.58 -8.14 -15.64
C GLY A 80 -2.73 -7.65 -17.06
N ARG A 81 -3.22 -6.41 -17.28
CA ARG A 81 -3.21 -5.80 -18.61
C ARG A 81 -2.12 -4.75 -18.69
N ILE A 82 -1.38 -4.79 -19.78
CA ILE A 82 -0.48 -3.71 -20.19
C ILE A 82 -1.18 -2.98 -21.32
N VAL A 83 -1.54 -1.74 -21.07
CA VAL A 83 -2.15 -0.84 -22.04
C VAL A 83 -1.07 0.07 -22.59
N VAL A 84 -1.10 0.37 -23.88
CA VAL A 84 -0.22 1.37 -24.50
C VAL A 84 -1.04 2.54 -25.03
N ILE A 85 -0.58 3.74 -24.70
CA ILE A 85 -0.98 4.98 -25.37
C ILE A 85 -0.10 5.10 -26.61
N THR A 86 -0.72 5.09 -27.79
CA THR A 86 0.00 4.93 -29.06
C THR A 86 0.62 6.22 -29.60
N ASN A 87 0.14 7.38 -29.17
CA ASN A 87 0.58 8.70 -29.61
C ASN A 87 0.15 9.78 -28.59
N PHE A 88 1.02 10.72 -28.22
CA PHE A 88 0.62 11.79 -27.30
C PHE A 88 -0.11 12.98 -27.94
N ALA A 89 0.11 13.25 -29.23
CA ALA A 89 -0.61 14.29 -29.96
C ALA A 89 -2.07 13.87 -30.28
N SER A 90 -2.32 12.57 -30.40
CA SER A 90 -3.67 12.00 -30.54
C SER A 90 -3.77 10.72 -29.72
N PRO A 91 -3.97 10.82 -28.38
CA PRO A 91 -3.99 9.69 -27.47
C PRO A 91 -5.05 8.65 -27.83
N SER A 92 -4.60 7.44 -28.14
CA SER A 92 -5.43 6.26 -28.28
C SER A 92 -4.89 5.13 -27.40
N ARG A 93 -5.80 4.42 -26.75
CA ARG A 93 -5.50 3.31 -25.84
C ARG A 93 -5.67 1.99 -26.57
N THR A 94 -4.67 1.12 -26.46
CA THR A 94 -4.72 -0.26 -26.99
C THR A 94 -4.12 -1.23 -25.99
N ILE A 95 -4.57 -2.49 -26.01
CA ILE A 95 -3.97 -3.54 -25.17
C ILE A 95 -2.69 -4.00 -25.85
N PHE A 96 -1.55 -3.83 -25.18
CA PHE A 96 -0.26 -4.34 -25.62
C PHE A 96 -0.07 -5.80 -25.22
N MET A 97 -0.47 -6.16 -24.00
CA MET A 97 -0.39 -7.52 -23.47
C MET A 97 -1.49 -7.76 -22.44
N ASP A 98 -2.07 -8.96 -22.45
CA ASP A 98 -3.03 -9.41 -21.44
C ASP A 98 -2.56 -10.75 -20.86
N ILE A 99 -2.19 -10.72 -19.57
CA ILE A 99 -1.81 -11.88 -18.77
C ILE A 99 -2.78 -12.11 -17.60
N THR A 100 -4.01 -11.60 -17.70
CA THR A 100 -5.03 -11.69 -16.64
C THR A 100 -5.31 -13.13 -16.20
N GLY A 101 -5.13 -14.11 -17.08
CA GLY A 101 -5.25 -15.53 -16.77
C GLY A 101 -4.13 -16.11 -15.89
N ARG A 102 -3.00 -15.40 -15.72
CA ARG A 102 -1.87 -15.80 -14.87
C ARG A 102 -1.80 -15.02 -13.55
N VAL A 103 -2.43 -13.86 -13.51
CA VAL A 103 -2.34 -12.92 -12.39
C VAL A 103 -3.40 -13.24 -11.34
N THR A 104 -2.98 -13.34 -10.08
CA THR A 104 -3.86 -13.36 -8.91
C THR A 104 -4.04 -11.94 -8.36
N GLY A 105 -5.09 -11.75 -7.56
CA GLY A 105 -5.47 -10.45 -7.03
C GLY A 105 -6.75 -9.90 -7.68
N SER A 106 -7.45 -9.08 -6.90
CA SER A 106 -8.74 -8.49 -7.29
C SER A 106 -8.55 -7.25 -8.15
N GLU A 107 -9.36 -7.14 -9.21
CA GLU A 107 -9.46 -5.93 -10.03
C GLU A 107 -9.87 -4.71 -9.21
N THR A 108 -10.69 -4.89 -8.18
CA THR A 108 -11.37 -3.80 -7.47
C THR A 108 -10.80 -3.54 -6.08
N SER A 109 -9.96 -4.44 -5.57
CA SER A 109 -9.31 -4.24 -4.28
C SER A 109 -8.19 -3.23 -4.40
N VAL A 110 -8.37 -2.06 -3.81
CA VAL A 110 -7.34 -1.02 -3.69
C VAL A 110 -6.37 -1.24 -2.53
N GLY A 111 -6.70 -2.15 -1.60
CA GLY A 111 -5.91 -2.39 -0.38
C GLY A 111 -4.96 -3.58 -0.42
N SER A 112 -5.14 -4.51 -1.38
CA SER A 112 -4.18 -5.62 -1.59
C SER A 112 -3.04 -5.16 -2.49
N GLU A 113 -1.83 -5.66 -2.28
CA GLU A 113 -0.69 -5.45 -3.19
C GLU A 113 -0.56 -6.57 -4.23
N GLU A 114 -1.45 -7.57 -4.25
CA GLU A 114 -1.42 -8.63 -5.25
C GLU A 114 -1.87 -8.13 -6.62
N GLY A 115 -1.16 -8.54 -7.68
CA GLY A 115 -1.50 -8.20 -9.05
C GLY A 115 -0.28 -8.13 -9.94
N LEU A 116 -0.43 -7.53 -11.12
CA LEU A 116 0.67 -7.03 -11.93
C LEU A 116 1.17 -5.71 -11.33
N LEU A 117 2.47 -5.63 -11.02
CA LEU A 117 3.05 -4.54 -10.23
C LEU A 117 4.24 -3.85 -10.88
N GLY A 118 5.03 -4.59 -11.66
CA GLY A 118 6.27 -4.07 -12.25
C GLY A 118 6.35 -4.31 -13.75
N LEU A 119 6.95 -3.35 -14.45
CA LEU A 119 7.38 -3.45 -15.85
C LEU A 119 8.74 -2.78 -16.00
N ALA A 120 9.69 -3.47 -16.64
CA ALA A 120 10.98 -2.93 -17.03
C ALA A 120 11.31 -3.32 -18.47
N PHE A 121 11.62 -2.34 -19.32
CA PHE A 121 12.14 -2.60 -20.65
C PHE A 121 13.64 -2.86 -20.60
N HIS A 122 14.11 -3.83 -21.39
CA HIS A 122 15.54 -4.06 -21.54
C HIS A 122 16.22 -2.81 -22.16
N PRO A 123 17.46 -2.45 -21.77
CA PRO A 123 18.17 -1.29 -22.34
C PRO A 123 18.24 -1.30 -23.88
N GLY A 124 18.38 -2.49 -24.47
CA GLY A 124 18.35 -2.75 -25.92
C GLY A 124 16.98 -3.19 -26.47
N TYR A 125 15.87 -2.79 -25.87
CA TYR A 125 14.51 -3.21 -26.29
C TYR A 125 14.24 -2.98 -27.78
N ALA A 126 14.75 -1.89 -28.35
CA ALA A 126 14.62 -1.59 -29.78
C ALA A 126 15.23 -2.68 -30.68
N THR A 127 16.20 -3.44 -30.18
CA THR A 127 16.89 -4.50 -30.92
C THR A 127 16.36 -5.90 -30.59
N ASN A 128 16.09 -6.18 -29.31
CA ASN A 128 15.77 -7.54 -28.85
C ASN A 128 14.31 -7.75 -28.43
N GLY A 129 13.52 -6.68 -28.26
CA GLY A 129 12.13 -6.76 -27.85
C GLY A 129 11.91 -7.28 -26.42
N TYR A 130 12.95 -7.36 -25.58
CA TYR A 130 12.81 -7.91 -24.23
C TYR A 130 12.30 -6.88 -23.23
N PHE A 131 11.31 -7.31 -22.45
CA PHE A 131 10.81 -6.61 -21.29
C PHE A 131 10.44 -7.63 -20.22
N PHE A 132 10.39 -7.17 -18.97
CA PHE A 132 10.19 -7.99 -17.80
C PHE A 132 9.00 -7.46 -17.02
N VAL A 133 8.17 -8.37 -16.51
CA VAL A 133 7.02 -8.04 -15.69
C VAL A 133 7.14 -8.74 -14.34
N TRP A 134 6.66 -8.07 -13.29
CA TRP A 134 6.55 -8.64 -11.95
C TRP A 134 5.08 -8.71 -11.56
N TYR A 135 4.60 -9.91 -11.24
CA TYR A 135 3.21 -10.14 -10.87
C TYR A 135 3.05 -11.27 -9.84
N THR A 136 1.99 -11.19 -9.04
CA THR A 136 1.52 -12.32 -8.22
C THR A 136 0.70 -13.25 -9.09
N GLY A 137 1.00 -14.56 -9.07
CA GLY A 137 0.29 -15.57 -9.83
C GLY A 137 0.20 -16.88 -9.07
N ASN A 138 -0.54 -17.83 -9.63
CA ASN A 138 -0.51 -19.23 -9.20
C ASN A 138 0.22 -20.03 -10.29
N ASP A 139 1.07 -20.96 -9.87
CA ASP A 139 1.73 -21.91 -10.78
C ASP A 139 0.76 -22.95 -11.35
#